data_AF-A0A3D2WKG6-F1
#
_entry.id   AF-A0A3D2WKG6-F1
#
_cell.length_a   1.000
_cell.length_b   1.000
_cell.length_c   1.000
_cell.angle_alpha   90.00
_cell.angle_beta   90.00
_cell.angle_gamma   90.00
#
_symmetry.space_group_name_H-M   'P 1'
#
loop_
_entity.id
_entity.type
_entity.pdbx_description
1 polymer ?
#
loop_
_entity_poly.entity_id
_entity_poly.type
_entity_poly.pdbx_seq_one_letter_code
_entity_poly.pdbx_strand_id
1 'polypeptide(L)'
;LMPATAQHVSRNIGIRSTPTRAQLLTPDFNIRLGASYLKELSDQFDGSIVMATAAYNAGPHRVKEWRPQDRAMPGDIWIDTIPFRETREYVKNIMTYQAIYKYRMGMVAKLSDDVRTVNPPNTKPIIQMPTTIVRK
;
A
#
# COMPACT_ATOMS: atom_id res chain seq x y z
N LEU A 1 6.62 9.16 -10.78
CA LEU A 1 5.20 8.82 -11.06
C LEU A 1 4.96 8.79 -12.56
N MET A 2 4.07 7.90 -13.02
CA MET A 2 3.60 7.92 -14.41
C MET A 2 2.83 9.21 -14.70
N PRO A 3 2.93 9.83 -15.90
CA PRO A 3 2.28 11.11 -16.19
C PRO A 3 0.76 11.10 -15.98
N ALA A 4 0.06 10.04 -16.39
CA ALA A 4 -1.38 9.90 -16.18
C ALA A 4 -1.75 9.83 -14.68
N THR A 5 -0.98 9.07 -13.89
CA THR A 5 -1.15 8.99 -12.43
C THR A 5 -0.90 10.35 -11.79
N ALA A 6 0.15 11.06 -12.20
CA ALA A 6 0.45 12.38 -11.68
C ALA A 6 -0.69 13.37 -11.96
N GLN A 7 -1.27 13.34 -13.17
CA GLN A 7 -2.43 14.17 -13.51
C GLN A 7 -3.65 13.87 -12.64
N HIS A 8 -3.97 12.58 -12.45
CA HIS A 8 -5.07 12.14 -11.58
C HIS A 8 -4.88 12.64 -10.15
N VAL A 9 -3.72 12.36 -9.56
CA VAL A 9 -3.41 12.71 -8.17
C VAL A 9 -3.37 14.23 -7.99
N SER A 10 -2.82 14.98 -8.95
CA SER A 10 -2.83 16.45 -8.92
C SER A 10 -4.25 17.01 -8.81
N ARG A 11 -5.21 16.49 -9.58
CA ARG A 11 -6.61 16.91 -9.48
C ARG A 11 -7.19 16.61 -8.10
N ASN A 12 -6.92 15.42 -7.55
CA ASN A 12 -7.42 15.00 -6.23
C ASN A 12 -6.91 15.90 -5.09
N ILE A 13 -5.71 16.47 -5.23
CA ILE A 13 -5.12 17.37 -4.22
C ILE A 13 -5.29 18.86 -4.57
N GLY A 14 -6.19 19.20 -5.51
CA GLY A 14 -6.54 20.58 -5.84
C GLY A 14 -5.58 21.32 -6.79
N ILE A 15 -4.63 20.63 -7.41
CA ILE A 15 -3.73 21.20 -8.41
C ILE A 15 -4.43 21.11 -9.78
N ARG A 16 -4.80 22.28 -10.32
CA ARG A 16 -5.62 22.38 -11.55
C ARG A 16 -4.83 22.08 -12.83
N SER A 17 -3.53 22.34 -12.85
CA SER A 17 -2.68 22.11 -14.02
C SER A 17 -2.15 20.68 -14.06
N THR A 18 -1.98 20.15 -15.28
CA THR A 18 -1.32 18.86 -15.47
C THR A 18 0.18 19.05 -15.26
N PRO A 19 0.84 18.27 -14.40
CA PRO A 19 2.27 18.40 -14.17
C PRO A 19 3.06 18.16 -15.45
N THR A 20 4.05 19.02 -15.70
CA THR A 20 5.04 18.79 -16.76
C THR A 20 6.04 17.72 -16.34
N ARG A 21 6.74 17.12 -17.32
CA ARG A 21 7.84 16.19 -17.03
C ARG A 21 8.91 16.82 -16.14
N ALA A 22 9.25 18.08 -16.36
CA ALA A 22 10.24 18.80 -15.56
C ALA A 22 9.81 18.92 -14.08
N GLN A 23 8.53 19.27 -13.83
CA GLN A 23 7.99 19.33 -12.47
C GLN A 23 8.01 17.96 -11.77
N LEU A 24 7.77 16.88 -12.51
CA LEU A 24 7.86 15.52 -11.97
C LEU A 24 9.29 15.11 -11.60
N LEU A 25 10.33 15.81 -12.09
CA LEU A 25 11.71 15.59 -11.69
C LEU A 25 12.12 16.42 -10.46
N THR A 26 11.28 17.36 -10.02
CA THR A 26 11.50 18.10 -8.78
C THR A 26 11.19 17.21 -7.57
N PRO A 27 12.15 16.94 -6.66
CA PRO A 27 11.97 15.99 -5.56
C PRO A 27 10.74 16.28 -4.70
N ASP A 28 10.59 17.50 -4.19
CA ASP A 28 9.48 17.86 -3.30
C ASP A 28 8.10 17.65 -3.95
N PHE A 29 7.99 18.00 -5.23
CA PHE A 29 6.75 17.84 -5.97
C PHE A 29 6.44 16.36 -6.24
N ASN A 30 7.45 15.57 -6.62
CA ASN A 30 7.30 14.14 -6.86
C ASN A 30 6.95 13.39 -5.57
N ILE A 31 7.60 13.73 -4.45
CA ILE A 31 7.33 13.16 -3.12
C ILE A 31 5.91 13.50 -2.70
N ARG A 32 5.47 14.75 -2.83
CA ARG A 32 4.11 15.17 -2.46
C ARG A 32 3.05 14.38 -3.24
N LEU A 33 3.20 14.26 -4.56
CA LEU A 33 2.28 13.47 -5.38
C LEU A 33 2.37 11.98 -5.04
N GLY A 34 3.57 11.42 -4.87
CA GLY A 34 3.78 10.01 -4.57
C GLY A 34 3.16 9.60 -3.24
N ALA A 35 3.37 10.41 -2.20
CA ALA A 35 2.77 10.20 -0.88
C ALA A 35 1.24 10.32 -0.92
N SER A 36 0.71 11.30 -1.65
CA SER A 36 -0.73 11.46 -1.84
C SER A 36 -1.34 10.25 -2.55
N TYR A 37 -0.68 9.74 -3.58
CA TYR A 37 -1.13 8.54 -4.30
C TYR A 37 -1.08 7.29 -3.43
N LEU A 38 0.00 7.12 -2.66
CA LEU A 38 0.11 6.00 -1.74
C LEU A 38 -0.99 6.02 -0.67
N LYS A 39 -1.35 7.21 -0.16
CA LYS A 39 -2.49 7.38 0.76
C LYS A 39 -3.81 6.99 0.10
N GLU A 40 -4.07 7.45 -1.13
CA GLU A 40 -5.26 7.09 -1.90
C GLU A 40 -5.38 5.57 -2.07
N LEU A 41 -4.28 4.89 -2.43
CA LEU A 41 -4.25 3.44 -2.57
C LEU A 41 -4.44 2.73 -1.22
N SER A 42 -3.81 3.22 -0.16
CA SER A 42 -4.00 2.69 1.19
C SER A 42 -5.48 2.76 1.60
N ASP A 43 -6.15 3.88 1.36
CA ASP A 43 -7.57 4.04 1.67
C ASP A 43 -8.44 3.12 0.79
N GLN A 44 -8.12 3.00 -0.49
CA GLN A 44 -8.82 2.12 -1.43
C GLN A 44 -8.75 0.64 -1.04
N PHE A 45 -7.69 0.24 -0.34
CA PHE A 45 -7.45 -1.14 0.10
C PHE A 45 -7.54 -1.31 1.61
N ASP A 46 -8.42 -0.54 2.26
CA ASP A 46 -8.80 -0.72 3.67
C ASP A 46 -7.60 -0.65 4.65
N GLY A 47 -6.59 0.15 4.32
CA GLY A 47 -5.35 0.29 5.09
C GLY A 47 -4.32 -0.83 4.86
N SER A 48 -4.55 -1.74 3.90
CA SER A 48 -3.60 -2.79 3.56
C SER A 48 -2.38 -2.23 2.81
N ILE A 49 -1.26 -2.09 3.54
CA ILE A 49 0.01 -1.60 3.00
C ILE A 49 0.51 -2.49 1.86
N VAL A 50 0.39 -3.81 2.02
CA VAL A 50 0.82 -4.80 1.02
C VAL A 50 0.06 -4.64 -0.30
N MET A 51 -1.27 -4.47 -0.24
CA MET A 51 -2.08 -4.25 -1.44
C MET A 51 -1.83 -2.87 -2.04
N ALA A 52 -1.70 -1.82 -1.22
CA ALA A 52 -1.38 -0.47 -1.68
C ALA A 52 -0.03 -0.44 -2.42
N THR A 53 0.98 -1.13 -1.89
CA THR A 53 2.31 -1.25 -2.50
C THR A 53 2.24 -2.00 -3.83
N ALA A 54 1.51 -3.11 -3.89
CA ALA A 54 1.29 -3.84 -5.14
C ALA A 54 0.58 -2.96 -6.18
N ALA A 55 -0.42 -2.18 -5.75
CA ALA A 55 -1.21 -1.33 -6.63
C ALA A 55 -0.43 -0.12 -7.14
N TYR A 56 0.52 0.38 -6.36
CA TYR A 56 1.43 1.44 -6.79
C TYR A 56 2.28 1.01 -7.99
N ASN A 57 2.70 -0.26 -8.03
CA ASN A 57 3.50 -0.83 -9.11
C ASN A 57 2.65 -1.36 -10.28
N ALA A 58 1.63 -2.17 -10.01
CA ALA A 58 0.86 -2.88 -11.05
C ALA A 58 -0.45 -2.17 -11.47
N GLY A 59 -0.85 -1.14 -10.72
CA GLY A 59 -2.13 -0.45 -10.87
C GLY A 59 -3.25 -1.08 -10.00
N PRO A 60 -4.17 -0.26 -9.47
CA PRO A 60 -5.22 -0.71 -8.55
C PRO A 60 -6.25 -1.66 -9.20
N HIS A 61 -6.47 -1.56 -10.51
CA HIS A 61 -7.41 -2.44 -11.21
C HIS A 61 -6.98 -3.92 -11.10
N ARG A 62 -5.71 -4.22 -11.39
CA ARG A 62 -5.17 -5.58 -11.28
C ARG A 62 -5.19 -6.09 -9.84
N VAL A 63 -4.81 -5.24 -8.88
CA VAL A 63 -4.76 -5.64 -7.48
C VAL A 63 -6.16 -5.94 -6.91
N LYS A 64 -7.22 -5.28 -7.43
CA LYS A 64 -8.60 -5.67 -7.11
C LYS A 64 -8.94 -7.08 -7.62
N GLU A 65 -8.47 -7.46 -8.80
CA GLU A 65 -8.67 -8.81 -9.36
C GLU A 65 -7.90 -9.87 -8.55
N TRP A 66 -6.72 -9.52 -8.04
CA TRP A 66 -5.90 -10.43 -7.23
C TRP A 66 -6.36 -10.51 -5.78
N ARG A 67 -7.27 -9.62 -5.34
CA ARG A 67 -7.82 -9.65 -3.98
C ARG A 67 -8.58 -10.97 -3.77
N PRO A 68 -8.37 -11.69 -2.66
CA PRO A 68 -9.15 -12.87 -2.36
C PRO A 68 -10.64 -12.51 -2.25
N GLN A 69 -11.53 -13.38 -2.74
CA GLN A 69 -12.97 -13.09 -2.82
C GLN A 69 -13.76 -13.70 -1.65
N ASP A 70 -13.37 -14.90 -1.20
CA ASP A 70 -14.20 -15.65 -0.25
C ASP A 70 -13.69 -15.59 1.19
N ARG A 71 -12.36 -15.63 1.37
CA ARG A 71 -11.72 -15.74 2.69
C ARG A 71 -10.51 -14.84 2.80
N ALA A 72 -10.28 -14.32 4.00
CA ALA A 72 -9.05 -13.60 4.31
C ALA A 72 -7.83 -14.50 4.07
N MET A 73 -6.76 -13.90 3.57
CA MET A 73 -5.51 -14.56 3.26
C MET A 73 -4.37 -13.88 4.02
N PRO A 74 -3.46 -14.62 4.66
CA PRO A 74 -2.23 -14.03 5.20
C PRO A 74 -1.49 -13.21 4.13
N GLY A 75 -0.99 -12.03 4.49
CA GLY A 75 -0.43 -11.09 3.52
C GLY A 75 0.82 -11.62 2.81
N ASP A 76 1.62 -12.42 3.51
CA ASP A 76 2.81 -13.09 3.01
C ASP A 76 2.46 -14.13 1.95
N ILE A 77 1.45 -14.96 2.23
CA ILE A 77 0.90 -15.91 1.26
C ILE A 77 0.32 -15.16 0.06
N TRP A 78 -0.46 -14.10 0.30
CA TRP A 78 -1.05 -13.31 -0.78
C TRP A 78 0.01 -12.72 -1.72
N ILE A 79 1.11 -12.19 -1.17
CA ILE A 79 2.26 -11.70 -1.96
C ILE A 79 2.77 -12.79 -2.91
N ASP A 80 2.95 -14.02 -2.42
CA ASP A 80 3.46 -15.11 -3.26
C ASP A 80 2.48 -15.52 -4.38
N THR A 81 1.18 -15.29 -4.20
CA THR A 81 0.17 -15.53 -5.24
C THR A 81 0.08 -14.46 -6.32
N ILE A 82 0.73 -13.29 -6.16
CA ILE A 82 0.71 -12.21 -7.16
C ILE A 82 1.19 -12.72 -8.53
N PRO A 83 0.38 -12.64 -9.61
CA PRO A 83 0.73 -13.25 -10.90
C PRO A 83 2.00 -12.69 -11.53
N PHE A 84 2.25 -11.39 -11.34
CA PHE A 84 3.40 -10.72 -11.93
C PHE A 84 4.61 -10.89 -11.02
N ARG A 85 5.64 -11.60 -11.52
CA ARG A 85 6.90 -11.78 -10.80
C ARG A 85 7.53 -10.46 -10.39
N GLU A 86 7.56 -9.48 -11.30
CA GLU A 86 8.09 -8.14 -11.01
C GLU A 86 7.38 -7.50 -9.81
N THR A 87 6.05 -7.52 -9.79
CA THR A 87 5.27 -6.94 -8.71
C THR A 87 5.45 -7.70 -7.39
N ARG A 88 5.56 -9.04 -7.43
CA ARG A 88 5.87 -9.84 -6.24
C ARG A 88 7.20 -9.41 -5.62
N GLU A 89 8.26 -9.35 -6.42
CA GLU A 89 9.59 -8.95 -5.95
C GLU A 89 9.60 -7.48 -5.49
N TYR A 90 8.89 -6.61 -6.19
CA TYR A 90 8.73 -5.21 -5.78
C TYR A 90 8.13 -5.09 -4.37
N VAL A 91 7.03 -5.80 -4.09
CA VAL A 91 6.39 -5.75 -2.77
C VAL A 91 7.34 -6.30 -1.69
N LYS A 92 8.01 -7.43 -1.93
CA LYS A 92 8.99 -8.00 -0.99
C LYS A 92 10.12 -7.02 -0.67
N ASN A 93 10.65 -6.33 -1.67
CA ASN A 93 11.69 -5.32 -1.51
C ASN A 93 11.21 -4.14 -0.66
N ILE A 94 10.02 -3.60 -0.94
CA ILE A 94 9.47 -2.48 -0.17
C ILE A 94 9.23 -2.87 1.29
N MET A 95 8.68 -4.06 1.57
CA MET A 95 8.49 -4.53 2.94
C MET A 95 9.82 -4.70 3.68
N THR A 96 10.86 -5.18 2.99
CA THR A 96 12.21 -5.30 3.53
C THR A 96 12.80 -3.92 3.86
N TYR A 97 12.73 -2.98 2.92
CA TYR A 97 13.24 -1.62 3.12
C TYR A 97 12.49 -0.87 4.21
N GLN A 98 11.17 -1.04 4.30
CA GLN A 98 10.37 -0.44 5.36
C GLN A 98 10.85 -0.90 6.75
N ALA A 99 11.12 -2.20 6.92
CA ALA A 99 11.66 -2.72 8.17
C ALA A 99 13.03 -2.12 8.50
N ILE A 100 13.93 -2.02 7.50
CA ILE A 100 15.26 -1.40 7.66
C ILE A 100 15.12 0.09 8.05
N TYR A 101 14.26 0.85 7.37
CA TYR A 101 14.06 2.26 7.68
C TYR A 101 13.44 2.47 9.06
N LYS A 102 12.45 1.67 9.46
CA LYS A 102 11.89 1.69 10.82
C LYS A 102 12.97 1.48 11.87
N TYR A 103 13.80 0.45 11.69
CA TYR A 103 14.93 0.17 12.58
C TYR A 103 15.90 1.37 12.65
N ARG A 104 16.28 1.94 11.50
CA ARG A 104 17.18 3.11 11.45
C ARG A 104 16.57 4.37 12.09
N MET A 105 15.25 4.49 12.14
CA MET A 105 14.53 5.57 12.82
C MET A 105 14.30 5.29 14.31
N GLY A 106 14.85 4.21 14.86
CA GLY A 106 14.64 3.83 16.27
C GLY A 106 13.24 3.30 16.57
N MET A 107 12.48 2.92 15.55
CA MET A 107 11.15 2.34 15.70
C MET A 107 11.25 0.82 15.84
N VAL A 108 10.32 0.22 16.58
CA VAL A 108 10.16 -1.24 16.60
C VAL A 108 9.71 -1.70 15.21
N ALA A 109 10.55 -2.49 14.54
CA ALA A 109 10.27 -3.04 13.22
C ALA A 109 9.83 -4.50 13.35
N LYS A 110 8.51 -4.75 13.37
CA LYS A 110 7.95 -6.09 13.20
C LYS A 110 7.31 -6.20 11.83
N LEU A 111 7.92 -7.00 10.96
CA LEU A 111 7.44 -7.22 9.59
C LEU A 111 6.01 -7.76 9.56
N SER A 112 5.65 -8.59 10.55
CA SER A 112 4.29 -9.11 10.73
C SER A 112 3.22 -8.03 10.85
N ASP A 113 3.58 -6.84 11.35
CA ASP A 113 2.64 -5.75 11.55
C ASP A 113 2.32 -5.04 10.24
N ASP A 114 3.21 -5.13 9.25
CA ASP A 114 3.07 -4.53 7.92
C ASP A 114 2.48 -5.53 6.91
N VAL A 115 2.75 -6.83 7.08
CA VAL A 115 2.26 -7.91 6.21
C VAL A 115 1.01 -8.56 6.82
N ARG A 116 0.02 -7.73 7.15
CA ARG A 116 -1.26 -8.19 7.72
C ARG A 116 -2.08 -8.99 6.72
N THR A 117 -3.13 -9.64 7.22
CA THR A 117 -4.09 -10.35 6.40
C THR A 117 -4.72 -9.43 5.34
N VAL A 118 -4.76 -9.94 4.11
CA VAL A 118 -5.52 -9.36 3.01
C VAL A 118 -6.96 -9.88 3.10
N ASN A 119 -7.90 -8.97 3.33
CA ASN A 119 -9.30 -9.30 3.51
C ASN A 119 -10.06 -9.26 2.17
N PRO A 120 -11.14 -10.04 2.01
CA PRO A 120 -12.05 -9.87 0.89
C PRO A 120 -12.70 -8.49 0.81
N PRO A 121 -13.26 -8.10 -0.34
CA PRO A 121 -14.06 -6.88 -0.45
C PRO A 121 -15.18 -6.85 0.60
N ASN A 122 -15.51 -5.67 1.14
CA ASN A 122 -16.61 -5.45 2.10
C ASN A 122 -16.54 -6.26 3.41
N THR A 123 -15.37 -6.78 3.77
CA THR A 123 -15.20 -7.41 5.09
C THR A 123 -15.34 -6.31 6.15
N LYS A 124 -16.32 -6.42 7.05
CA LYS A 124 -16.44 -5.48 8.18
C LYS A 124 -15.11 -5.47 8.94
N PRO A 125 -14.58 -4.28 9.32
CA PRO A 125 -13.37 -4.23 10.14
C PRO A 125 -13.62 -5.08 11.39
N ILE A 126 -12.77 -6.08 11.61
CA ILE A 126 -12.78 -6.82 12.86
C ILE A 126 -12.40 -5.80 13.91
N ILE A 127 -13.38 -5.31 14.67
CA ILE A 127 -13.12 -4.59 15.91
C ILE A 127 -12.33 -5.58 16.75
N GLN A 128 -11.02 -5.34 16.91
CA GLN A 128 -10.24 -6.02 17.93
C GLN A 128 -10.92 -5.72 19.26
N MET A 129 -11.70 -6.67 19.77
CA MET A 129 -12.19 -6.57 21.13
C MET A 129 -10.96 -6.47 22.03
N PRO A 130 -10.91 -5.49 22.95
CA PRO A 130 -9.80 -5.44 23.89
C PRO A 130 -9.75 -6.77 24.62
N THR A 131 -8.59 -7.43 24.58
CA THR A 131 -8.34 -8.64 25.34
C THR A 131 -8.61 -8.32 26.80
N THR A 132 -9.77 -8.74 27.32
CA THR A 132 -10.03 -8.72 28.75
C THR A 132 -9.00 -9.65 29.38
N ILE A 133 -7.94 -9.06 29.94
CA ILE A 133 -7.03 -9.76 30.83
C ILE A 133 -7.89 -10.15 32.05
N VAL A 134 -8.36 -11.39 32.06
CA VAL A 134 -8.87 -12.01 33.28
C VAL A 134 -7.68 -12.17 34.20
N ARG A 135 -7.49 -11.22 35.11
CA ARG A 135 -6.61 -11.41 36.25
C ARG A 135 -7.26 -12.47 37.15
N LYS A 136 -6.60 -13.61 37.30
CA LYS A 136 -6.79 -14.49 38.47
C LYS A 136 -5.90 -13.98 39.60
#